data_AF-A0A396YVG2-F1
#
_entry.id   AF-A0A396YVG2-F1
#
_cell.length_a   1.000
_cell.length_b   1.000
_cell.length_c   1.000
_cell.angle_alpha   90.00
_cell.angle_beta   90.00
_cell.angle_gamma   90.00
#
_symmetry.space_group_name_H-M   'P 1'
#
loop_
_entity.id
_entity.type
_entity.pdbx_description
1 polymer ?
#
loop_
_entity_poly.entity_id
_entity_poly.type
_entity_poly.pdbx_seq_one_letter_code
_entity_poly.pdbx_strand_id
1 'polypeptide(L)'
;MKTILKKLLILSFVFLNVLCSGKDKNDNSDLLSLLLFKQSTESASSPDNRGFRYLFVTADAHNGNFGGISGADTFCRIQTPNGLGTTGNFKALLVTGNAGAGNTRIASLNADANFNGLGDGQVDWVLRADTEYRSANGTTIVFRTNSRRLFDFNPANSLQNSFTTTGGTGIWTALNPDWSAAPSCTNWTVDAGGQGEVGLPTEKDVQSIHIGTINCNTTARILCVEQ
;
A
#
# COMPACT_ATOMS: atom_id res chain seq x y z
N MET A 1 -24.02 -54.79 1.27
CA MET A 1 -24.92 -55.71 0.55
C MET A 1 -25.80 -54.88 -0.37
N LYS A 2 -25.68 -55.07 -1.70
CA LYS A 2 -26.59 -54.62 -2.81
C LYS A 2 -26.77 -53.09 -3.02
N THR A 3 -26.10 -52.43 -3.97
CA THR A 3 -26.26 -52.33 -5.47
C THR A 3 -27.30 -51.31 -5.97
N ILE A 4 -26.91 -50.63 -7.06
CA ILE A 4 -27.68 -50.05 -8.20
C ILE A 4 -27.61 -48.50 -8.28
N LEU A 5 -27.43 -47.78 -9.40
CA LEU A 5 -26.82 -47.88 -10.75
C LEU A 5 -27.33 -46.62 -11.52
N LYS A 6 -26.51 -46.08 -12.45
CA LYS A 6 -26.81 -45.06 -13.51
C LYS A 6 -26.72 -43.60 -13.03
N LYS A 7 -26.01 -42.68 -13.70
CA LYS A 7 -25.88 -42.46 -15.15
C LYS A 7 -24.47 -42.05 -15.61
N LEU A 8 -24.21 -42.51 -16.82
CA LEU A 8 -23.10 -42.31 -17.75
C LEU A 8 -23.24 -40.95 -18.45
N LEU A 9 -22.15 -40.19 -18.62
CA LEU A 9 -21.88 -39.50 -19.89
C LEU A 9 -20.38 -39.24 -20.06
N ILE A 10 -19.90 -39.73 -21.19
CA ILE A 10 -18.53 -39.80 -21.69
C ILE A 10 -18.28 -38.57 -22.56
N LEU A 11 -17.11 -37.94 -22.50
CA LEU A 11 -16.36 -37.62 -23.72
C LEU A 11 -14.87 -37.43 -23.44
N SER A 12 -14.12 -38.46 -23.80
CA SER A 12 -12.68 -38.47 -24.01
C SER A 12 -12.36 -37.74 -25.31
N PHE A 13 -11.33 -36.90 -25.33
CA PHE A 13 -10.58 -36.58 -26.55
C PHE A 13 -9.09 -36.72 -26.25
N VAL A 14 -8.60 -37.95 -26.35
CA VAL A 14 -7.19 -38.27 -26.61
C VAL A 14 -7.04 -38.28 -28.12
N PHE A 15 -6.17 -37.42 -28.67
CA PHE A 15 -5.63 -37.63 -30.01
C PHE A 15 -4.12 -37.81 -29.91
N LEU A 16 -3.69 -38.98 -30.37
CA LEU A 16 -2.31 -39.43 -30.39
C LEU A 16 -1.86 -39.59 -31.85
N ASN A 17 -0.73 -38.96 -32.15
CA ASN A 17 0.33 -39.27 -33.13
C ASN A 17 0.15 -39.15 -34.67
N VAL A 18 0.99 -38.27 -35.22
CA VAL A 18 2.12 -38.53 -36.16
C VAL A 18 1.88 -39.37 -37.43
N LEU A 19 2.06 -38.77 -38.62
CA LEU A 19 3.19 -38.97 -39.58
C LEU A 19 2.80 -38.45 -40.98
N CYS A 20 3.56 -37.50 -41.52
CA CYS A 20 3.87 -37.52 -42.95
C CYS A 20 5.32 -37.08 -43.13
N SER A 21 6.12 -37.98 -43.70
CA SER A 21 7.54 -37.82 -43.98
C SER A 21 7.71 -37.05 -45.29
N GLY A 22 8.53 -36.00 -45.27
CA GLY A 22 9.04 -35.30 -46.45
C GLY A 22 10.39 -34.69 -46.11
N LYS A 23 11.44 -35.19 -46.76
CA LYS A 23 12.86 -34.93 -46.53
C LYS A 23 13.33 -33.54 -47.01
N ASP A 24 14.44 -33.12 -46.39
CA ASP A 24 15.55 -32.28 -46.86
C ASP A 24 15.48 -30.74 -46.80
N LYS A 25 16.31 -30.24 -45.84
CA LYS A 25 17.30 -29.15 -45.92
C LYS A 25 16.82 -27.71 -46.12
N ASN A 26 16.83 -26.95 -45.02
CA ASN A 26 17.79 -25.84 -44.85
C ASN A 26 17.70 -25.26 -43.44
N ASP A 27 18.77 -25.42 -42.68
CA ASP A 27 19.03 -24.69 -41.44
C ASP A 27 19.22 -23.21 -41.78
N ASN A 28 18.20 -22.38 -41.54
CA ASN A 28 18.28 -20.90 -41.45
C ASN A 28 16.94 -20.23 -41.03
N SER A 29 15.83 -20.96 -41.00
CA SER A 29 14.53 -20.42 -40.55
C SER A 29 14.38 -20.36 -39.04
N ASP A 30 14.95 -21.31 -38.30
CA ASP A 30 14.80 -21.37 -36.84
C ASP A 30 15.61 -20.27 -36.12
N LEU A 31 16.74 -19.86 -36.70
CA LEU A 31 17.49 -18.70 -36.22
C LEU A 31 16.74 -17.40 -36.49
N LEU A 32 15.99 -17.31 -37.59
CA LEU A 32 15.16 -16.15 -37.90
C LEU A 32 13.98 -16.05 -36.92
N SER A 33 13.37 -17.19 -36.57
CA SER A 33 12.33 -17.26 -35.53
C SER A 33 12.87 -16.94 -34.14
N LEU A 34 14.12 -17.29 -33.84
CA LEU A 34 14.80 -16.96 -32.58
C LEU A 34 15.27 -15.49 -32.53
N LEU A 35 15.64 -14.90 -33.67
CA LEU A 35 15.96 -13.48 -33.83
C LEU A 35 14.71 -12.58 -33.81
N LEU A 36 13.54 -13.14 -34.15
CA LEU A 36 12.22 -12.49 -34.00
C LEU A 36 11.71 -12.48 -32.55
N PHE A 37 12.36 -13.18 -31.61
CA PHE A 37 12.13 -13.02 -30.17
C PHE A 37 13.00 -11.94 -29.53
N LYS A 38 13.79 -11.18 -30.32
CA LYS A 38 14.48 -10.03 -29.78
C LYS A 38 13.59 -8.79 -29.87
N GLN A 39 13.46 -8.17 -28.71
CA GLN A 39 12.98 -6.82 -28.49
C GLN A 39 11.47 -6.71 -28.25
N SER A 40 11.05 -7.20 -27.07
CA SER A 40 10.23 -6.30 -26.25
C SER A 40 11.04 -5.03 -26.05
N THR A 41 10.88 -4.07 -26.95
CA THR A 41 11.08 -2.68 -26.58
C THR A 41 10.35 -2.53 -25.27
N GLU A 42 11.09 -2.20 -24.20
CA GLU A 42 10.49 -1.68 -22.98
C GLU A 42 9.58 -0.56 -23.42
N SER A 43 8.31 -0.92 -23.53
CA SER A 43 7.22 -0.01 -23.74
C SER A 43 7.33 0.88 -22.52
N ALA A 44 7.60 2.16 -22.74
CA ALA A 44 7.74 3.19 -21.72
C ALA A 44 6.94 2.76 -20.49
N SER A 45 7.66 2.35 -19.43
CA SER A 45 7.04 1.75 -18.26
C SER A 45 5.86 2.62 -17.91
N SER A 46 4.65 2.06 -17.90
CA SER A 46 3.54 2.70 -17.22
C SER A 46 4.09 3.20 -15.88
N PRO A 47 3.79 4.43 -15.44
CA PRO A 47 4.29 4.94 -14.17
C PRO A 47 4.10 3.97 -12.98
N ASP A 48 3.19 3.01 -13.11
CA ASP A 48 2.87 1.96 -12.14
C ASP A 48 3.79 0.70 -12.19
N ASN A 49 4.75 0.57 -13.13
CA ASN A 49 5.62 -0.61 -13.26
C ASN A 49 7.04 -0.41 -12.68
N ARG A 50 7.22 0.54 -11.76
CA ARG A 50 8.54 0.84 -11.17
C ARG A 50 9.03 -0.18 -10.15
N GLY A 51 8.15 -1.08 -9.69
CA GLY A 51 8.45 -2.01 -8.60
C GLY A 51 8.50 -1.36 -7.20
N PHE A 52 8.23 -0.06 -7.09
CA PHE A 52 8.09 0.69 -5.85
C PHE A 52 6.97 1.72 -5.94
N ARG A 53 6.53 2.23 -4.78
CA ARG A 53 5.52 3.28 -4.65
C ARG A 53 6.08 4.49 -3.94
N TYR A 54 5.60 5.67 -4.30
CA TYR A 54 5.96 6.90 -3.62
C TYR A 54 5.20 7.08 -2.30
N LEU A 55 5.88 7.73 -1.36
CA LEU A 55 5.26 8.40 -0.23
C LEU A 55 5.87 9.78 -0.01
N PHE A 56 5.11 10.66 0.62
CA PHE A 56 5.58 11.98 1.03
C PHE A 56 4.78 12.50 2.22
N VAL A 57 5.39 13.35 3.03
CA VAL A 57 4.67 14.12 4.05
C VAL A 57 4.20 15.44 3.42
N THR A 58 2.94 15.82 3.64
CA THR A 58 2.38 17.07 3.10
C THR A 58 3.21 18.29 3.53
N ALA A 59 3.32 19.28 2.65
CA ALA A 59 3.98 20.54 3.00
C ALA A 59 3.15 21.32 4.02
N ASP A 60 1.85 21.42 3.74
CA ASP A 60 0.88 22.08 4.60
C ASP A 60 0.41 21.16 5.73
N ALA A 61 0.16 21.77 6.90
CA ALA A 61 -0.46 21.13 8.04
C ALA A 61 -1.97 21.45 8.07
N HIS A 62 -2.76 20.54 8.63
CA HIS A 62 -4.21 20.64 8.71
C HIS A 62 -4.71 20.20 10.09
N ASN A 63 -5.84 20.75 10.53
CA ASN A 63 -6.48 20.31 11.76
C ASN A 63 -7.14 18.92 11.59
N GLY A 64 -7.75 18.38 12.64
CA GLY A 64 -8.36 17.05 12.61
C GLY A 64 -9.60 16.91 11.71
N ASN A 65 -10.20 18.00 11.20
CA ASN A 65 -11.42 17.96 10.41
C ASN A 65 -11.13 17.92 8.91
N PHE A 66 -10.78 16.74 8.40
CA PHE A 66 -10.64 16.54 6.97
C PHE A 66 -11.98 16.36 6.24
N GLY A 67 -13.13 16.34 6.94
CA GLY A 67 -14.38 15.85 6.37
C GLY A 67 -14.39 14.33 6.16
N GLY A 68 -13.56 13.62 6.94
CA GLY A 68 -13.35 12.18 6.86
C GLY A 68 -12.26 11.74 5.89
N ILE A 69 -12.11 10.41 5.74
CA ILE A 69 -11.03 9.78 4.95
C ILE A 69 -10.96 10.30 3.51
N SER A 70 -12.10 10.41 2.82
CA SER A 70 -12.13 10.94 1.45
C SER A 70 -11.57 12.37 1.32
N GLY A 71 -11.74 13.21 2.34
CA GLY A 71 -11.19 14.56 2.34
C GLY A 71 -9.70 14.57 2.65
N ALA A 72 -9.22 13.67 3.52
CA ALA A 72 -7.79 13.45 3.75
C ALA A 72 -7.07 12.95 2.47
N ASP A 73 -7.68 12.04 1.73
CA ASP A 73 -7.16 11.59 0.43
C ASP A 73 -7.15 12.72 -0.60
N THR A 74 -8.19 13.56 -0.62
CA THR A 74 -8.24 14.75 -1.48
C THR A 74 -7.12 15.73 -1.13
N PHE A 75 -6.87 15.95 0.16
CA PHE A 75 -5.77 16.77 0.65
C PHE A 75 -4.41 16.23 0.17
N CYS A 76 -4.19 14.91 0.28
CA CYS A 76 -3.00 14.27 -0.26
C CYS A 76 -2.84 14.49 -1.77
N ARG A 77 -3.89 14.27 -2.56
CA ARG A 77 -3.82 14.48 -4.01
C ARG A 77 -3.45 15.93 -4.37
N ILE A 78 -3.98 16.92 -3.65
CA ILE A 78 -3.65 18.34 -3.85
C ILE A 78 -2.19 18.63 -3.48
N GLN A 79 -1.68 18.01 -2.43
CA GLN A 79 -0.32 18.23 -1.90
C GLN A 79 0.76 17.40 -2.64
N THR A 80 0.39 16.67 -3.69
CA THR A 80 1.32 15.83 -4.46
C THR A 80 2.46 16.68 -5.04
N PRO A 81 3.73 16.33 -4.75
CA PRO A 81 4.86 17.02 -5.35
C PRO A 81 4.84 16.95 -6.88
N ASN A 82 5.20 18.06 -7.53
CA ASN A 82 5.37 18.08 -8.98
C ASN A 82 6.56 17.21 -9.39
N GLY A 83 6.53 16.69 -10.62
CA GLY A 83 7.70 16.04 -11.23
C GLY A 83 7.95 14.58 -10.80
N LEU A 84 7.01 13.94 -10.10
CA LEU A 84 7.11 12.52 -9.76
C LEU A 84 6.99 11.56 -10.95
N GLY A 85 6.65 12.07 -12.14
CA GLY A 85 6.49 11.25 -13.34
C GLY A 85 5.41 10.18 -13.18
N THR A 86 4.41 10.41 -12.32
CA THR A 86 3.30 9.50 -12.06
C THR A 86 1.96 10.17 -12.32
N THR A 87 1.00 9.39 -12.83
CA THR A 87 -0.42 9.74 -12.81
C THR A 87 -1.05 9.47 -11.43
N GLY A 88 -0.25 8.90 -10.51
CA GLY A 88 -0.66 8.22 -9.30
C GLY A 88 -1.61 9.03 -8.43
N ASN A 89 -2.69 8.37 -8.04
CA ASN A 89 -3.54 8.86 -6.97
C ASN A 89 -2.84 8.63 -5.63
N PHE A 90 -2.90 9.60 -4.74
CA PHE A 90 -2.34 9.48 -3.39
C PHE A 90 -3.48 9.39 -2.39
N LYS A 91 -3.35 8.48 -1.43
CA LYS A 91 -4.23 8.35 -0.27
C LYS A 91 -3.45 8.63 1.00
N ALA A 92 -4.13 9.13 2.00
CA ALA A 92 -3.55 9.47 3.29
C ALA A 92 -3.35 8.20 4.15
N LEU A 93 -2.16 8.01 4.72
CA LEU A 93 -1.90 6.96 5.70
C LEU A 93 -2.41 7.41 7.07
N LEU A 94 -3.71 7.25 7.26
CA LEU A 94 -4.42 7.47 8.52
C LEU A 94 -5.57 6.47 8.63
N VAL A 95 -5.94 6.03 9.83
CA VAL A 95 -7.11 5.16 10.05
C VAL A 95 -8.24 5.92 10.75
N THR A 96 -9.41 5.29 10.87
CA THR A 96 -10.51 5.81 11.67
C THR A 96 -10.57 5.10 13.02
N GLY A 97 -10.89 5.83 14.08
CA GLY A 97 -10.87 5.35 15.47
C GLY A 97 -11.96 4.33 15.83
N ASN A 98 -12.92 4.06 14.94
CA ASN A 98 -13.89 2.97 15.08
C ASN A 98 -14.32 2.43 13.71
N ALA A 99 -14.51 1.11 13.62
CA ALA A 99 -15.08 0.43 12.45
C ALA A 99 -16.60 0.72 12.31
N GLY A 100 -16.96 1.95 11.95
CA GLY A 100 -18.35 2.38 11.72
C GLY A 100 -18.60 2.73 10.24
N ALA A 101 -19.84 2.56 9.76
CA ALA A 101 -20.17 2.59 8.33
C ALA A 101 -19.93 3.94 7.64
N GLY A 102 -19.18 3.88 6.53
CA GLY A 102 -18.96 4.98 5.59
C GLY A 102 -17.73 5.81 5.96
N ASN A 103 -16.73 5.83 5.08
CA ASN A 103 -15.46 6.56 5.27
C ASN A 103 -14.52 5.96 6.33
N THR A 104 -14.57 4.64 6.51
CA THR A 104 -13.70 3.88 7.41
C THR A 104 -12.40 3.49 6.71
N ARG A 105 -11.27 3.61 7.41
CA ARG A 105 -9.99 3.02 7.00
C ARG A 105 -9.43 2.23 8.16
N ILE A 106 -9.09 0.97 7.93
CA ILE A 106 -8.63 0.02 8.97
C ILE A 106 -7.37 -0.67 8.47
N ALA A 107 -6.32 -0.64 9.28
CA ALA A 107 -5.04 -1.32 9.01
C ALA A 107 -4.93 -2.69 9.70
N SER A 108 -5.42 -2.78 10.95
CA SER A 108 -5.67 -4.03 11.67
C SER A 108 -6.93 -3.86 12.52
N LEU A 109 -7.80 -4.86 12.52
CA LEU A 109 -9.05 -4.82 13.27
C LEU A 109 -8.80 -5.15 14.76
N ASN A 110 -7.89 -6.08 15.02
CA ASN A 110 -7.56 -6.50 16.37
C ASN A 110 -6.14 -6.08 16.75
N ALA A 111 -5.94 -5.87 18.05
CA ALA A 111 -4.63 -5.56 18.60
C ALA A 111 -3.67 -6.76 18.50
N ASP A 112 -2.38 -6.49 18.31
CA ASP A 112 -1.31 -7.49 18.31
C ASP A 112 -0.37 -7.26 19.49
N ALA A 113 -0.25 -8.26 20.37
CA ALA A 113 0.65 -8.21 21.52
C ALA A 113 2.14 -8.11 21.14
N ASN A 114 2.48 -8.40 19.88
CA ASN A 114 3.84 -8.26 19.36
C ASN A 114 4.08 -6.90 18.68
N PHE A 115 3.11 -5.97 18.70
CA PHE A 115 3.26 -4.62 18.12
C PHE A 115 3.66 -4.58 16.64
N ASN A 116 3.34 -5.62 15.86
CA ASN A 116 3.57 -5.67 14.42
C ASN A 116 2.28 -5.53 13.61
N GLY A 117 1.14 -5.71 14.29
CA GLY A 117 -0.17 -5.73 13.68
C GLY A 117 -0.49 -7.06 12.99
N LEU A 118 -1.78 -7.39 12.99
CA LEU A 118 -2.27 -8.62 12.38
C LEU A 118 -2.61 -8.44 10.90
N GLY A 119 -2.84 -7.21 10.45
CA GLY A 119 -3.33 -6.91 9.11
C GLY A 119 -4.72 -7.49 8.83
N ASP A 120 -5.45 -7.86 9.88
CA ASP A 120 -6.74 -8.52 9.80
C ASP A 120 -7.87 -7.50 9.63
N GLY A 121 -8.91 -7.87 8.88
CA GLY A 121 -10.08 -6.99 8.68
C GLY A 121 -9.76 -5.64 8.02
N GLN A 122 -8.68 -5.54 7.24
CA GLN A 122 -8.29 -4.31 6.54
C GLN A 122 -9.41 -3.79 5.63
N VAL A 123 -9.74 -2.51 5.78
CA VAL A 123 -10.75 -1.79 4.99
C VAL A 123 -10.09 -0.55 4.40
N ASP A 124 -10.19 -0.40 3.08
CA ASP A 124 -9.60 0.74 2.33
C ASP A 124 -8.15 1.03 2.72
N TRP A 125 -7.37 -0.02 3.00
CA TRP A 125 -5.99 0.12 3.46
C TRP A 125 -5.06 0.57 2.33
N VAL A 126 -4.15 1.49 2.65
CA VAL A 126 -3.38 2.25 1.65
C VAL A 126 -2.05 1.63 1.28
N LEU A 127 -1.52 0.73 2.11
CA LEU A 127 -0.28 0.02 1.83
C LEU A 127 -0.57 -1.27 1.06
N ARG A 128 0.35 -1.64 0.18
CA ARG A 128 0.31 -2.88 -0.60
C ARG A 128 1.24 -3.92 -0.01
N ALA A 129 1.00 -5.20 -0.31
CA ALA A 129 1.81 -6.30 0.21
C ALA A 129 3.18 -6.30 -0.47
N ASP A 130 4.22 -6.67 0.29
CA ASP A 130 5.57 -6.91 -0.25
C ASP A 130 6.07 -5.79 -1.17
N THR A 131 5.77 -4.54 -0.81
CA THR A 131 5.98 -3.37 -1.67
C THR A 131 7.04 -2.46 -1.06
N GLU A 132 7.99 -2.03 -1.90
CA GLU A 132 8.96 -1.02 -1.53
C GLU A 132 8.34 0.38 -1.63
N TYR A 133 8.51 1.17 -0.57
CA TYR A 133 8.07 2.56 -0.53
C TYR A 133 9.27 3.49 -0.50
N ARG A 134 9.30 4.44 -1.44
CA ARG A 134 10.34 5.45 -1.57
C ARG A 134 9.81 6.84 -1.28
N SER A 135 10.67 7.72 -0.81
CA SER A 135 10.33 9.13 -0.72
C SER A 135 10.09 9.71 -2.11
N ALA A 136 9.45 10.88 -2.16
CA ALA A 136 9.15 11.62 -3.38
C ALA A 136 10.37 11.93 -4.27
N ASN A 137 11.61 11.77 -3.76
CA ASN A 137 12.82 11.93 -4.57
C ASN A 137 13.13 10.73 -5.49
N GLY A 138 12.42 9.61 -5.34
CA GLY A 138 12.54 8.40 -6.18
C GLY A 138 13.74 7.49 -5.94
N THR A 139 14.66 7.89 -5.08
CA THR A 139 15.90 7.12 -4.82
C THR A 139 16.00 6.66 -3.37
N THR A 140 15.46 7.41 -2.42
CA THR A 140 15.52 7.07 -1.00
C THR A 140 14.42 6.06 -0.65
N ILE A 141 14.84 4.83 -0.35
CA ILE A 141 13.94 3.82 0.19
C ILE A 141 13.63 4.14 1.65
N VAL A 142 12.35 4.16 2.00
CA VAL A 142 11.89 4.44 3.37
C VAL A 142 11.66 3.12 4.10
N PHE A 143 10.85 2.23 3.52
CA PHE A 143 10.62 0.90 4.07
C PHE A 143 10.06 -0.05 3.00
N ARG A 144 9.96 -1.33 3.36
CA ARG A 144 9.25 -2.34 2.61
C ARG A 144 8.20 -2.98 3.49
N THR A 145 6.99 -3.14 2.98
CA THR A 145 5.92 -3.85 3.69
C THR A 145 6.11 -5.36 3.64
N ASN A 146 5.53 -6.05 4.62
CA ASN A 146 5.39 -7.50 4.63
C ASN A 146 4.14 -7.95 3.83
N SER A 147 3.87 -9.25 3.86
CA SER A 147 2.70 -9.86 3.20
C SER A 147 1.35 -9.45 3.80
N ARG A 148 1.34 -8.89 5.02
CA ARG A 148 0.15 -8.31 5.68
C ARG A 148 -0.08 -6.85 5.31
N ARG A 149 0.75 -6.29 4.41
CA ARG A 149 0.69 -4.89 3.97
C ARG A 149 1.03 -3.91 5.10
N LEU A 150 1.85 -4.31 6.06
CA LEU A 150 2.31 -3.50 7.19
C LEU A 150 3.84 -3.49 7.27
N PHE A 151 4.40 -2.65 8.13
CA PHE A 151 5.82 -2.70 8.50
C PHE A 151 5.93 -3.23 9.94
N ASP A 152 6.78 -4.23 10.15
CA ASP A 152 7.01 -4.87 11.45
C ASP A 152 8.06 -4.07 12.23
N PHE A 153 7.68 -3.34 13.29
CA PHE A 153 8.61 -2.60 14.15
C PHE A 153 9.28 -3.48 15.22
N ASN A 154 8.64 -4.57 15.64
CA ASN A 154 9.15 -5.49 16.66
C ASN A 154 9.92 -6.67 16.01
N PRO A 155 11.05 -7.17 16.59
CA PRO A 155 11.58 -6.88 17.92
C PRO A 155 12.37 -5.57 18.10
N ALA A 156 12.90 -4.98 17.03
CA ALA A 156 13.64 -3.71 17.05
C ALA A 156 13.95 -3.22 15.63
N ASN A 157 13.01 -3.43 14.70
CA ASN A 157 13.17 -3.00 13.33
C ASN A 157 12.91 -1.50 13.23
N SER A 158 13.59 -0.85 12.29
CA SER A 158 13.41 0.57 11.98
C SER A 158 13.23 0.76 10.48
N LEU A 159 12.51 1.81 10.11
CA LEU A 159 12.48 2.31 8.75
C LEU A 159 13.93 2.53 8.27
N GLN A 160 14.19 2.26 7.00
CA GLN A 160 15.51 2.48 6.40
C GLN A 160 15.85 3.97 6.36
N ASN A 161 14.85 4.82 6.09
CA ASN A 161 14.91 6.27 6.20
C ASN A 161 13.62 6.79 6.85
N SER A 162 13.66 7.98 7.47
CA SER A 162 12.46 8.63 8.00
C SER A 162 11.53 9.07 6.86
N PHE A 163 10.26 9.35 7.16
CA PHE A 163 9.31 9.82 6.14
C PHE A 163 9.69 11.19 5.57
N THR A 164 10.29 12.04 6.41
CA THR A 164 10.95 13.29 5.99
C THR A 164 12.13 13.61 6.91
N THR A 165 13.04 14.45 6.43
CA THR A 165 14.11 15.05 7.25
C THR A 165 13.71 16.42 7.80
N THR A 166 12.58 16.97 7.34
CA THR A 166 12.05 18.24 7.82
C THR A 166 11.20 17.99 9.06
N GLY A 167 11.70 18.44 10.22
CA GLY A 167 10.92 18.48 11.46
C GLY A 167 9.73 19.44 11.39
N GLY A 168 8.96 19.49 12.46
CA GLY A 168 7.79 20.35 12.57
C GLY A 168 6.69 19.69 13.39
N THR A 169 5.44 19.96 13.02
CA THR A 169 4.28 19.25 13.57
C THR A 169 4.33 17.76 13.19
N GLY A 170 3.78 16.90 14.05
CA GLY A 170 3.67 15.47 13.77
C GLY A 170 2.81 15.16 12.54
N ILE A 171 2.63 13.89 12.23
CA ILE A 171 1.67 13.43 11.22
C ILE A 171 0.45 12.81 11.87
N TRP A 172 -0.75 13.15 11.41
CA TRP A 172 -1.96 12.45 11.82
C TRP A 172 -1.94 11.01 11.33
N THR A 173 -2.20 10.06 12.23
CA THR A 173 -2.22 8.62 11.88
C THR A 173 -3.45 7.90 12.42
N ALA A 174 -3.92 8.24 13.63
CA ALA A 174 -4.86 7.41 14.39
C ALA A 174 -4.38 5.96 14.58
N LEU A 175 -3.06 5.70 14.58
CA LEU A 175 -2.52 4.35 14.69
C LEU A 175 -1.89 4.11 16.06
N ASN A 176 -2.20 2.96 16.65
CA ASN A 176 -1.38 2.38 17.71
C ASN A 176 -0.09 1.77 17.13
N PRO A 177 0.91 1.45 17.97
CA PRO A 177 2.14 0.76 17.56
C PRO A 177 1.91 -0.53 16.75
N ASP A 178 0.81 -1.21 17.01
CA ASP A 178 0.42 -2.48 16.39
C ASP A 178 -0.51 -2.32 15.17
N TRP A 179 -0.56 -1.11 14.59
CA TRP A 179 -1.43 -0.78 13.46
C TRP A 179 -2.94 -0.90 13.74
N SER A 180 -3.37 -1.10 15.00
CA SER A 180 -4.78 -0.97 15.35
C SER A 180 -5.18 0.50 15.44
N ALA A 181 -6.48 0.76 15.46
CA ALA A 181 -7.01 2.11 15.51
C ALA A 181 -6.84 2.77 16.90
N ALA A 182 -6.50 4.04 16.89
CA ALA A 182 -6.40 4.95 18.02
C ALA A 182 -7.36 6.15 17.78
N PRO A 183 -7.49 7.11 18.73
CA PRO A 183 -8.34 8.28 18.55
C PRO A 183 -8.04 9.02 17.23
N SER A 184 -9.09 9.46 16.55
CA SER A 184 -8.99 9.93 15.16
C SER A 184 -9.82 11.20 14.90
N CYS A 185 -9.98 12.08 15.89
CA CYS A 185 -10.80 13.29 15.74
C CYS A 185 -12.20 13.01 15.19
N THR A 186 -12.90 12.06 15.84
CA THR A 186 -14.23 11.58 15.42
C THR A 186 -14.25 11.21 13.94
N ASN A 187 -13.41 10.23 13.56
CA ASN A 187 -13.22 9.81 12.16
C ASN A 187 -12.90 10.98 11.21
N TRP A 188 -12.09 11.92 11.70
CA TRP A 188 -11.60 13.09 10.97
C TRP A 188 -12.69 14.08 10.55
N THR A 189 -13.72 14.23 11.37
CA THR A 189 -14.88 15.11 11.10
C THR A 189 -15.00 16.28 12.07
N VAL A 190 -14.11 16.38 13.07
CA VAL A 190 -14.11 17.48 14.03
C VAL A 190 -12.72 18.10 14.17
N ASP A 191 -12.71 19.41 14.38
CA ASP A 191 -11.53 20.23 14.65
C ASP A 191 -11.58 20.79 16.08
N ALA A 192 -12.51 20.36 16.92
CA ALA A 192 -12.58 20.73 18.33
C ALA A 192 -13.27 19.62 19.14
N GLY A 193 -13.05 19.60 20.46
CA GLY A 193 -13.78 18.69 21.36
C GLY A 193 -13.39 17.22 21.25
N GLY A 194 -12.14 16.92 20.85
CA GLY A 194 -11.62 15.57 20.74
C GLY A 194 -10.11 15.54 20.58
N GLN A 195 -9.57 14.33 20.45
CA GLN A 195 -8.14 14.11 20.21
C GLN A 195 -7.92 13.15 19.04
N GLY A 196 -6.74 13.27 18.43
CA GLY A 196 -6.25 12.38 17.39
C GLY A 196 -4.83 11.92 17.71
N GLU A 197 -4.51 10.68 17.35
CA GLU A 197 -3.16 10.13 17.46
C GLU A 197 -2.25 10.69 16.36
N VAL A 198 -1.01 10.99 16.72
CA VAL A 198 0.02 11.44 15.78
C VAL A 198 1.27 10.56 15.85
N GLY A 199 2.05 10.58 14.77
CA GLY A 199 3.43 10.10 14.71
C GLY A 199 4.43 11.23 14.47
N LEU A 200 5.71 10.95 14.62
CA LEU A 200 6.82 11.86 14.37
C LEU A 200 7.52 11.50 13.06
N PRO A 201 7.33 12.25 11.96
CA PRO A 201 7.76 11.80 10.64
C PRO A 201 9.28 11.84 10.42
N THR A 202 10.04 12.38 11.38
CA THR A 202 11.51 12.35 11.41
C THR A 202 12.08 11.13 12.11
N GLU A 203 11.26 10.40 12.87
CA GLU A 203 11.67 9.17 13.55
C GLU A 203 11.64 7.98 12.59
N LYS A 204 12.34 6.91 12.99
CA LYS A 204 12.49 5.69 12.19
C LYS A 204 11.96 4.45 12.92
N ASP A 205 11.71 4.54 14.21
CA ASP A 205 11.09 3.46 14.97
C ASP A 205 9.56 3.63 14.97
N VAL A 206 8.88 2.97 15.90
CA VAL A 206 7.43 3.03 16.01
C VAL A 206 6.89 4.45 16.26
N GLN A 207 7.73 5.37 16.76
CA GLN A 207 7.36 6.77 16.93
C GLN A 207 7.02 7.44 15.61
N SER A 208 7.50 6.90 14.48
CA SER A 208 7.16 7.38 13.15
C SER A 208 5.65 7.40 12.87
N ILE A 209 4.88 6.51 13.50
CA ILE A 209 3.42 6.42 13.34
C ILE A 209 2.62 6.69 14.63
N HIS A 210 3.26 6.68 15.79
CA HIS A 210 2.59 6.76 17.09
C HIS A 210 3.47 7.38 18.18
N ILE A 211 3.05 8.49 18.79
CA ILE A 211 3.75 9.10 19.94
C ILE A 211 2.79 9.54 21.06
N GLY A 212 1.50 9.64 20.77
CA GLY A 212 0.47 10.15 21.65
C GLY A 212 -0.57 10.98 20.90
N THR A 213 -1.59 11.38 21.65
CA THR A 213 -2.71 12.12 21.13
C THR A 213 -2.55 13.63 21.31
N ILE A 214 -2.97 14.41 20.32
CA ILE A 214 -3.08 15.88 20.41
C ILE A 214 -4.52 16.34 20.13
N ASN A 215 -4.84 17.58 20.51
CA ASN A 215 -6.18 18.14 20.31
C ASN A 215 -6.49 18.34 18.83
N CYS A 216 -7.73 18.06 18.42
CA CYS A 216 -8.14 18.14 17.01
C CYS A 216 -8.12 19.56 16.41
N ASN A 217 -8.05 20.61 17.24
CA ASN A 217 -7.89 22.00 16.78
C ASN A 217 -6.44 22.36 16.47
N THR A 218 -5.48 21.50 16.83
CA THR A 218 -4.07 21.66 16.50
C THR A 218 -3.84 21.20 15.07
N THR A 219 -2.84 21.75 14.39
CA THR A 219 -2.48 21.31 13.03
C THR A 219 -1.35 20.28 13.07
N ALA A 220 -1.49 19.25 12.24
CA ALA A 220 -0.46 18.26 11.97
C ALA A 220 -0.43 17.97 10.45
N ARG A 221 0.67 17.42 9.97
CA ARG A 221 0.79 17.01 8.55
C ARG A 221 0.14 15.64 8.33
N ILE A 222 0.14 15.16 7.10
CA ILE A 222 -0.27 13.79 6.77
C ILE A 222 0.81 13.12 5.93
N LEU A 223 0.99 11.82 6.13
CA LEU A 223 1.76 10.97 5.23
C LEU A 223 0.85 10.50 4.07
N CYS A 224 1.24 10.81 2.84
CA CYS A 224 0.51 10.45 1.63
C CYS A 224 1.22 9.32 0.91
N VAL A 225 0.45 8.36 0.40
CA VAL A 225 0.93 7.11 -0.19
C VAL A 225 0.34 6.91 -1.57
N GLU A 226 1.20 6.68 -2.56
CA GLU A 226 0.79 6.37 -3.92
C GLU A 226 0.02 5.05 -3.99
N GLN A 227 -1.07 5.05 -4.74
CA GLN A 227 -2.00 3.92 -4.85
C GLN A 227 -1.71 2.98 -5.98
#